data_AF-A0A973G222-F1
#
_entry.id   AF-A0A973G222-F1
#
_cell.length_a   1.000
_cell.length_b   1.000
_cell.length_c   1.000
_cell.angle_alpha   90.00
_cell.angle_beta   90.00
_cell.angle_gamma   90.00
#
_symmetry.space_group_name_H-M   'P 1'
#
loop_
_entity.id
_entity.type
_entity.pdbx_description
1 polymer ?
#
loop_
_entity_poly.entity_id
_entity_poly.type
_entity_poly.pdbx_seq_one_letter_code
_entity_poly.pdbx_strand_id
1 'polypeptide(L)'
;MKPLIAIIGRPNVGKSTLFNRLSQKSKAIVIDEPGATRDRNYAECTWYEKEFTLIDTGGFEPASTEKMLVQMREQTNLAMEEADIIIFLMDGSEGLTPSDREITNILRGIEKPVFFAVNKIDGPKHENRVYEFYELGIEKIHSISAQHGAGMHELMDDVTDHFAHTTEDHRDEDKRIRIAVIGKPNVGKSSLVNKILGYERAIVNPIPGTTRDAIDTPFEFDGKKYLLVDTAGIRRKSRVSHVLEKYSIIQALKAIDRCDIALLLIDAEEGMTEQDAKIAGLTLEKGVACIVVVNKWDIIKKDNATVGKYVKDIKDTVKFMDYAPIIFVSALSGQRVTKIFGIIETVLNQYTKRVNTSELNSVVRKILESNPPPRHQHRANTVSYITQTSVAPPTFVFFVREPGAVHFSYRRFLANQIRESFGFDQTPIRIIFRRKTHL
;
A
#
# COMPACT_ATOMS: atom_id res chain seq x y z
N MET A 1 -6.47 -5.58 -2.37
CA MET A 1 -5.72 -4.33 -2.65
C MET A 1 -6.68 -3.41 -3.40
N LYS A 2 -6.61 -2.08 -3.26
CA LYS A 2 -7.35 -1.21 -4.18
C LYS A 2 -6.55 -1.17 -5.49
N PRO A 3 -7.14 -1.51 -6.65
CA PRO A 3 -6.42 -1.47 -7.91
C PRO A 3 -5.85 -0.08 -8.17
N LEU A 4 -4.60 0.00 -8.61
CA LEU A 4 -3.96 1.23 -9.02
C LEU A 4 -4.13 1.43 -10.53
N ILE A 5 -4.74 2.55 -10.92
CA ILE A 5 -5.02 2.88 -12.31
C ILE A 5 -4.13 4.06 -12.70
N ALA A 6 -3.30 3.89 -13.72
CA ALA A 6 -2.55 5.01 -14.31
C ALA A 6 -3.22 5.50 -15.58
N ILE A 7 -3.40 6.82 -15.68
CA ILE A 7 -3.79 7.47 -16.93
C ILE A 7 -2.52 7.93 -17.64
N ILE A 8 -2.22 7.30 -18.77
CA ILE A 8 -1.09 7.67 -19.63
C ILE A 8 -1.59 8.20 -20.97
N GLY A 9 -0.74 8.94 -21.65
CA GLY A 9 -1.09 9.57 -22.91
C GLY A 9 -0.24 10.81 -23.16
N ARG A 10 -0.23 11.27 -24.41
CA ARG A 10 0.52 12.48 -24.77
C ARG A 10 0.01 13.73 -24.04
N PRO A 11 0.83 14.79 -23.92
CA PRO A 11 0.34 16.10 -23.48
C PRO A 11 -0.96 16.50 -24.21
N ASN A 12 -1.84 17.20 -23.51
CA ASN A 12 -3.09 17.79 -24.03
C ASN A 12 -4.20 16.83 -24.52
N VAL A 13 -4.06 15.51 -24.35
CA VAL A 13 -5.15 14.54 -24.61
C VAL A 13 -6.31 14.59 -23.60
N GLY A 14 -6.17 15.36 -22.52
CA GLY A 14 -7.19 15.48 -21.47
C GLY A 14 -7.02 14.52 -20.29
N LYS A 15 -5.79 14.08 -19.97
CA LYS A 15 -5.50 13.24 -18.80
C LYS A 15 -5.99 13.86 -17.49
N SER A 16 -5.63 15.12 -17.24
CA SER A 16 -6.05 15.82 -16.02
C SER A 16 -7.56 16.09 -15.99
N THR A 17 -8.21 16.24 -17.15
CA THR A 17 -9.67 16.31 -17.25
C THR A 17 -10.32 15.00 -16.82
N LEU A 18 -9.81 13.86 -17.31
CA LEU A 18 -10.25 12.53 -16.92
C LEU A 18 -10.01 12.26 -15.43
N PHE A 19 -8.80 12.59 -14.95
CA PHE A 19 -8.41 12.49 -13.54
C PHE A 19 -9.35 13.28 -12.62
N ASN A 20 -9.58 14.56 -12.93
CA ASN A 20 -10.46 15.42 -12.15
C ASN A 20 -11.90 14.88 -12.16
N ARG A 21 -12.39 14.38 -13.30
CA ARG A 21 -13.74 13.79 -13.37
C ARG A 21 -13.87 12.57 -12.48
N LEU A 22 -12.89 11.67 -12.49
CA LEU A 22 -12.92 10.45 -11.67
C LEU A 22 -12.66 10.72 -10.19
N SER A 23 -11.97 11.81 -9.85
CA SER A 23 -11.64 12.19 -8.47
C SER A 23 -12.64 13.13 -7.79
N GLN A 24 -13.64 13.66 -8.51
CA GLN A 24 -14.58 14.71 -8.09
C GLN A 24 -15.37 14.46 -6.78
N LYS A 25 -15.36 13.24 -6.22
CA LYS A 25 -16.00 12.91 -4.92
C LYS A 25 -15.02 12.55 -3.80
N SER A 26 -13.73 12.72 -4.03
CA SER A 26 -12.70 12.20 -3.15
C SER A 26 -11.67 13.25 -2.73
N LYS A 27 -10.96 12.98 -1.63
CA LYS A 27 -9.82 13.80 -1.23
C LYS A 27 -8.65 13.52 -2.17
N ALA A 28 -8.35 14.45 -3.08
CA ALA A 28 -7.07 14.45 -3.78
C ALA A 28 -5.95 14.66 -2.75
N ILE A 29 -4.95 13.78 -2.74
CA ILE A 29 -3.73 13.98 -1.96
C ILE A 29 -2.71 14.57 -2.91
N VAL A 30 -2.54 15.89 -2.85
CA VAL A 30 -1.48 16.59 -3.57
C VAL A 30 -0.21 16.43 -2.75
N ILE A 31 0.81 15.79 -3.31
CA ILE A 31 2.12 15.67 -2.68
C ILE A 31 2.97 16.84 -3.20
N ASP A 32 2.78 18.02 -2.61
CA ASP A 32 3.64 19.18 -2.86
C ASP A 32 4.89 19.11 -1.97
N GLU A 33 6.05 18.83 -2.56
CA GLU A 33 7.35 18.97 -1.89
C GLU A 33 8.20 20.06 -2.60
N PRO A 34 8.75 21.05 -1.87
CA PRO A 34 9.68 22.02 -2.45
C PRO A 34 10.92 21.32 -3.00
N GLY A 35 11.14 21.43 -4.31
CA GLY A 35 12.26 20.79 -5.03
C GLY A 35 11.85 19.63 -5.95
N ALA A 36 10.55 19.32 -6.05
CA ALA A 36 10.00 18.35 -7.00
C ALA A 36 9.35 19.06 -8.19
N THR A 37 10.10 19.27 -9.28
CA THR A 37 9.47 19.44 -10.58
C THR A 37 9.21 18.07 -11.17
N ARG A 38 8.04 17.47 -10.84
CA ARG A 38 7.31 16.47 -11.64
C ARG A 38 6.02 16.15 -10.89
N ASP A 39 5.01 16.98 -11.11
CA ASP A 39 3.68 16.90 -10.51
C ASP A 39 3.03 15.55 -10.85
N ARG A 40 2.86 14.67 -9.85
CA ARG A 40 2.05 13.46 -9.97
C ARG A 40 0.95 13.51 -8.94
N ASN A 41 -0.28 13.51 -9.44
CA ASN A 41 -1.46 13.60 -8.59
C ASN A 41 -2.01 12.20 -8.31
N TYR A 42 -2.22 11.91 -7.03
CA TYR A 42 -2.88 10.69 -6.57
C TYR A 42 -4.27 11.04 -6.05
N ALA A 43 -5.26 10.28 -6.48
CA ALA A 43 -6.61 10.38 -5.96
C ALA A 43 -7.14 8.99 -5.59
N GLU A 44 -7.65 8.86 -4.37
CA GLU A 44 -8.52 7.73 -4.02
C GLU A 44 -9.84 7.92 -4.76
N CYS A 45 -10.34 6.93 -5.47
CA CYS A 45 -11.55 7.04 -6.27
C CYS A 45 -12.51 5.90 -5.93
N THR A 46 -13.79 6.16 -6.15
CA THR A 46 -14.85 5.15 -6.00
C THR A 46 -15.77 5.25 -7.20
N TRP A 47 -15.89 4.15 -7.94
CA TRP A 47 -16.85 4.00 -9.03
C TRP A 47 -17.90 2.98 -8.59
N TYR A 48 -19.14 3.44 -8.38
CA TYR A 48 -20.17 2.70 -7.64
C TYR A 48 -19.70 2.25 -6.25
N GLU A 49 -19.48 0.95 -6.04
CA GLU A 49 -18.98 0.37 -4.78
C GLU A 49 -17.52 -0.11 -4.88
N LYS A 50 -16.89 0.07 -6.05
CA LYS A 50 -15.53 -0.40 -6.32
C LYS A 50 -14.53 0.73 -6.06
N GLU A 51 -13.63 0.51 -5.10
CA GLU A 51 -12.60 1.48 -4.69
C GLU A 51 -11.27 1.23 -5.42
N PHE A 52 -10.63 2.28 -5.93
CA PHE A 52 -9.36 2.23 -6.64
C PHE A 52 -8.53 3.49 -6.38
N THR A 53 -7.24 3.47 -6.68
CA THR A 53 -6.37 4.64 -6.63
C THR A 53 -6.04 5.06 -8.06
N LEU A 54 -6.15 6.35 -8.37
CA LEU A 54 -5.88 6.91 -9.69
C LEU A 54 -4.59 7.73 -9.67
N ILE A 55 -3.75 7.55 -10.68
CA ILE A 55 -2.52 8.33 -10.89
C ILE A 55 -2.63 9.12 -12.20
N ASP A 56 -2.45 10.44 -12.13
CA ASP A 56 -2.16 11.27 -13.31
C ASP A 56 -0.65 11.34 -13.53
N THR A 57 -0.18 10.86 -14.68
CA THR A 57 1.25 10.94 -15.05
C THR A 57 1.61 12.29 -15.68
N GLY A 58 0.68 13.25 -15.76
CA GLY A 58 0.86 14.54 -16.42
C GLY A 58 1.49 15.62 -15.53
N GLY A 59 2.63 16.17 -15.97
CA GLY A 59 3.22 17.34 -15.28
C GLY A 59 4.52 17.89 -15.87
N PHE A 60 4.79 17.76 -17.17
CA PHE A 60 5.87 18.53 -17.82
C PHE A 60 5.52 18.86 -19.27
N GLU A 61 5.51 20.15 -19.61
CA GLU A 61 5.57 20.60 -21.00
C GLU A 61 7.01 20.41 -21.51
N PRO A 62 7.24 19.56 -22.53
CA PRO A 62 8.57 19.40 -23.09
C PRO A 62 8.97 20.64 -23.88
N ALA A 63 10.22 21.08 -23.73
CA ALA A 63 10.79 22.19 -24.50
C ALA A 63 11.04 21.84 -25.99
N SER A 64 10.93 20.57 -26.41
CA SER A 64 11.08 20.13 -27.80
C SER A 64 10.48 18.73 -28.08
N THR A 65 10.19 18.43 -29.35
CA THR A 65 9.56 17.17 -29.82
C THR A 65 10.40 15.91 -29.55
N GLU A 66 11.74 15.99 -29.65
CA GLU A 66 12.62 14.85 -29.32
C GLU A 66 12.67 14.55 -27.81
N LYS A 67 12.67 15.60 -26.98
CA LYS A 67 12.63 15.44 -25.51
C LYS A 67 11.27 14.93 -25.04
N MET A 68 10.20 15.25 -25.77
CA MET A 68 8.84 14.78 -25.51
C MET A 68 8.77 13.24 -25.56
N LEU A 69 9.27 12.61 -26.62
CA LEU A 69 9.22 11.15 -26.78
C LEU A 69 9.97 10.41 -25.67
N VAL A 70 11.19 10.87 -25.33
CA VAL A 70 11.98 10.27 -24.23
C VAL A 70 11.24 10.38 -22.89
N GLN A 71 10.67 11.56 -22.59
CA GLN A 71 9.92 11.78 -21.36
C GLN A 71 8.62 10.97 -21.31
N MET A 72 7.94 10.80 -22.44
CA MET A 72 6.73 9.97 -22.53
C MET A 72 7.05 8.49 -22.33
N ARG A 73 8.18 8.00 -22.87
CA ARG A 73 8.66 6.65 -22.58
C ARG A 73 8.94 6.45 -21.09
N GLU A 74 9.63 7.39 -20.45
CA GLU A 74 9.87 7.35 -19.00
C GLU A 74 8.55 7.33 -18.21
N GLN A 75 7.60 8.19 -18.55
CA GLN A 75 6.29 8.24 -17.88
C GLN A 75 5.50 6.96 -18.09
N THR A 76 5.50 6.42 -19.30
CA THR A 76 4.83 5.15 -19.66
C THR A 76 5.48 4.00 -18.90
N ASN A 77 6.81 3.91 -18.87
CA ASN A 77 7.53 2.89 -18.12
C ASN A 77 7.23 2.94 -16.62
N LEU A 78 7.22 4.14 -16.03
CA LEU A 78 6.89 4.31 -14.62
C LEU A 78 5.44 3.94 -14.31
N ALA A 79 4.50 4.33 -15.17
CA ALA A 79 3.10 3.90 -15.07
C ALA A 79 2.95 2.38 -15.19
N MET A 80 3.67 1.75 -16.12
CA MET A 80 3.71 0.30 -16.29
C MET A 80 4.31 -0.41 -15.07
N GLU A 81 5.28 0.19 -14.38
CA GLU A 81 5.86 -0.38 -13.15
C GLU A 81 4.97 -0.19 -11.91
N GLU A 82 4.17 0.87 -11.86
CA GLU A 82 3.39 1.27 -10.69
C GLU A 82 1.95 0.74 -10.72
N ALA A 83 1.27 0.85 -11.86
CA ALA A 83 -0.17 0.59 -11.95
C ALA A 83 -0.52 -0.90 -12.14
N ASP A 84 -1.65 -1.32 -11.60
CA ASP A 84 -2.25 -2.63 -11.87
C ASP A 84 -2.99 -2.63 -13.21
N ILE A 85 -3.58 -1.48 -13.56
CA ILE A 85 -4.36 -1.25 -14.78
C ILE A 85 -3.91 0.06 -15.43
N ILE A 86 -3.85 0.07 -16.76
CA ILE A 86 -3.45 1.25 -17.52
C ILE A 86 -4.62 1.73 -18.37
N ILE A 87 -4.92 3.03 -18.30
CA ILE A 87 -5.79 3.71 -19.27
C ILE A 87 -4.89 4.52 -20.18
N PHE A 88 -4.77 4.11 -21.45
CA PHE A 88 -4.06 4.88 -22.45
C PHE A 88 -5.02 5.80 -23.19
N LEU A 89 -4.85 7.10 -22.95
CA LEU A 89 -5.72 8.16 -23.41
C LEU A 89 -5.13 8.86 -24.65
N MET A 90 -5.90 8.86 -25.73
CA MET A 90 -5.60 9.50 -27.02
C MET A 90 -6.59 10.64 -27.28
N ASP A 91 -6.31 11.50 -28.26
CA ASP A 91 -7.15 12.66 -28.59
C ASP A 91 -7.81 12.50 -29.95
N GLY A 92 -9.13 12.33 -29.97
CA GLY A 92 -9.88 12.19 -31.22
C GLY A 92 -9.99 13.47 -32.05
N SER A 93 -9.69 14.65 -31.49
CA SER A 93 -9.73 15.91 -32.25
C SER A 93 -8.48 16.14 -33.09
N GLU A 94 -7.33 15.68 -32.60
CA GLU A 94 -6.04 15.77 -33.30
C GLU A 94 -5.70 14.51 -34.09
N GLY A 95 -6.35 13.39 -33.74
CA GLY A 95 -6.20 12.13 -34.42
C GLY A 95 -4.95 11.33 -34.03
N LEU A 96 -4.72 10.23 -34.74
CA LEU A 96 -3.68 9.25 -34.45
C LEU A 96 -2.29 9.78 -34.78
N THR A 97 -1.45 9.98 -33.75
CA THR A 97 -0.09 10.54 -33.91
C THR A 97 1.00 9.45 -33.90
N PRO A 98 2.22 9.75 -34.38
CA PRO A 98 3.37 8.85 -34.26
C PRO A 98 3.67 8.46 -32.81
N SER A 99 3.51 9.41 -31.87
CA SER A 99 3.71 9.16 -30.44
C SER A 99 2.69 8.15 -29.89
N ASP A 100 1.46 8.16 -30.39
CA ASP A 100 0.43 7.21 -29.96
C ASP A 100 0.75 5.79 -30.47
N ARG A 101 1.26 5.66 -31.70
CA ARG A 101 1.73 4.37 -32.26
C ARG A 101 2.90 3.81 -31.46
N GLU A 102 3.83 4.67 -31.07
CA GLU A 102 5.01 4.27 -30.29
C GLU A 102 4.64 3.79 -28.89
N ILE A 103 3.80 4.54 -28.17
CA ILE A 103 3.31 4.13 -26.85
C ILE A 103 2.50 2.84 -26.95
N THR A 104 1.66 2.71 -27.98
CA THR A 104 0.92 1.46 -28.22
C THR A 104 1.85 0.26 -28.40
N ASN A 105 2.94 0.41 -29.14
CA ASN A 105 3.93 -0.66 -29.32
C ASN A 105 4.60 -1.06 -28.00
N ILE A 106 4.87 -0.10 -27.11
CA ILE A 106 5.40 -0.37 -25.76
C ILE A 106 4.36 -1.15 -24.94
N LEU A 107 3.08 -0.76 -25.02
CA LEU A 107 1.98 -1.37 -24.27
C LEU A 107 1.56 -2.75 -24.80
N ARG A 108 1.92 -3.16 -26.01
CA ARG A 108 1.66 -4.52 -26.52
C ARG A 108 2.48 -5.60 -25.81
N GLY A 109 3.64 -5.23 -25.25
CA GLY A 109 4.56 -6.17 -24.62
C GLY A 109 4.28 -6.47 -23.15
N ILE A 110 3.16 -5.97 -22.59
CA ILE A 110 2.86 -6.10 -21.16
C ILE A 110 1.72 -7.06 -20.88
N GLU A 111 1.84 -7.78 -19.75
CA GLU A 111 0.83 -8.74 -19.27
C GLU A 111 -0.31 -8.07 -18.50
N LYS A 112 -0.24 -6.75 -18.25
CA LYS A 112 -1.24 -6.01 -17.46
C LYS A 112 -2.42 -5.56 -18.34
N PRO A 113 -3.65 -5.44 -17.80
CA PRO A 113 -4.78 -4.89 -18.55
C PRO A 113 -4.53 -3.45 -18.99
N VAL A 114 -4.69 -3.21 -20.30
CA VAL A 114 -4.58 -1.87 -20.91
C VAL A 114 -5.90 -1.53 -21.60
N PHE A 115 -6.49 -0.41 -21.20
CA PHE A 115 -7.72 0.12 -21.79
C PHE A 115 -7.36 1.31 -22.69
N PHE A 116 -7.68 1.18 -23.97
CA PHE A 116 -7.43 2.21 -24.96
C PHE A 116 -8.65 3.11 -25.06
N ALA A 117 -8.48 4.41 -24.80
CA ALA A 117 -9.56 5.38 -24.80
C ALA A 117 -9.23 6.57 -25.71
N VAL A 118 -10.15 6.91 -26.62
CA VAL A 118 -10.09 8.10 -27.47
C VAL A 118 -10.98 9.17 -26.84
N ASN A 119 -10.37 10.24 -26.34
CA ASN A 119 -11.04 11.35 -25.68
C ASN A 119 -11.51 12.42 -26.67
N LYS A 120 -12.35 13.36 -26.19
CA LYS A 120 -12.91 14.49 -26.96
C LYS A 120 -13.87 14.06 -28.08
N ILE A 121 -14.59 12.95 -27.87
CA ILE A 121 -15.69 12.50 -28.73
C ILE A 121 -17.01 13.07 -28.17
N ASP A 122 -17.28 14.34 -28.49
CA ASP A 122 -18.39 15.11 -27.89
C ASP A 122 -19.73 14.90 -28.62
N GLY A 123 -20.10 13.63 -28.85
CA GLY A 123 -21.40 13.21 -29.39
C GLY A 123 -21.37 12.53 -30.76
N PRO A 124 -22.53 12.14 -31.31
CA PRO A 124 -22.63 11.23 -32.46
C PRO A 124 -21.94 11.72 -33.73
N LYS A 125 -21.85 13.04 -33.93
CA LYS A 125 -21.17 13.64 -35.10
C LYS A 125 -19.65 13.45 -35.08
N HIS A 126 -19.08 13.07 -33.94
CA HIS A 126 -17.64 12.92 -33.74
C HIS A 126 -17.21 11.46 -33.61
N GLU A 127 -18.13 10.49 -33.61
CA GLU A 127 -17.83 9.05 -33.47
C GLU A 127 -16.91 8.55 -34.60
N ASN A 128 -17.07 9.08 -35.82
CA ASN A 128 -16.23 8.70 -36.96
C ASN A 128 -14.73 9.02 -36.75
N ARG A 129 -14.37 9.90 -35.81
CA ARG A 129 -12.98 10.24 -35.48
C ARG A 129 -12.23 9.08 -34.81
N VAL A 130 -12.94 8.07 -34.31
CA VAL A 130 -12.33 6.89 -33.68
C VAL A 130 -11.80 5.90 -34.72
N TYR A 131 -12.30 5.93 -35.96
CA TYR A 131 -12.01 4.90 -36.96
C TYR A 131 -10.53 4.74 -37.30
N GLU A 132 -9.79 5.84 -37.41
CA GLU A 132 -8.34 5.80 -37.68
C GLU A 132 -7.53 5.16 -36.55
N PHE A 133 -8.02 5.15 -35.31
CA PHE A 133 -7.33 4.54 -34.18
C PHE A 133 -7.36 3.01 -34.22
N TYR A 134 -8.29 2.40 -34.98
CA TYR A 134 -8.30 0.96 -35.21
C TYR A 134 -7.10 0.50 -36.06
N GLU A 135 -6.39 1.39 -36.75
CA GLU A 135 -5.10 1.07 -37.40
C GLU A 135 -4.03 0.59 -36.40
N LEU A 136 -4.22 0.86 -35.10
CA LEU A 136 -3.38 0.34 -34.03
C LEU A 136 -3.57 -1.16 -33.78
N GLY A 137 -4.52 -1.82 -34.46
CA GLY A 137 -4.76 -3.26 -34.29
C GLY A 137 -5.21 -3.64 -32.87
N ILE A 138 -5.90 -2.72 -32.19
CA ILE A 138 -6.47 -2.94 -30.85
C ILE A 138 -7.93 -3.38 -31.02
N GLU A 139 -8.31 -4.45 -30.34
CA GLU A 139 -9.63 -5.07 -30.48
C GLU A 139 -10.76 -4.19 -29.94
N LYS A 140 -10.53 -3.53 -28.80
CA LYS A 140 -11.52 -2.67 -28.14
C LYS A 140 -10.95 -1.28 -27.86
N ILE A 141 -11.59 -0.25 -28.40
CA ILE A 141 -11.27 1.16 -28.19
C ILE A 141 -12.51 1.86 -27.64
N HIS A 142 -12.37 2.52 -26.49
CA HIS A 142 -13.44 3.27 -25.84
C HIS A 142 -13.48 4.70 -26.37
N SER A 143 -14.61 5.13 -26.93
CA SER A 143 -14.86 6.52 -27.27
C SER A 143 -15.39 7.27 -26.06
N ILE A 144 -14.68 8.28 -25.56
CA ILE A 144 -15.08 9.03 -24.37
C ILE A 144 -15.07 10.54 -24.59
N SER A 145 -15.85 11.23 -23.76
CA SER A 145 -15.69 12.65 -23.49
C SER A 145 -15.43 12.83 -22.00
N ALA A 146 -14.17 12.99 -21.61
CA ALA A 146 -13.81 13.26 -20.22
C ALA A 146 -14.40 14.60 -19.73
N GLN A 147 -14.67 15.54 -20.63
CA GLN A 147 -15.29 16.82 -20.28
C GLN A 147 -16.79 16.69 -20.04
N HIS A 148 -17.52 15.97 -20.90
CA HIS A 148 -18.99 15.90 -20.84
C HIS A 148 -19.54 14.61 -20.22
N GLY A 149 -18.70 13.60 -19.99
CA GLY A 149 -19.04 12.33 -19.34
C GLY A 149 -19.50 11.22 -20.29
N ALA A 150 -19.59 11.46 -21.60
CA ALA A 150 -19.98 10.44 -22.57
C ALA A 150 -18.96 9.28 -22.61
N GLY A 151 -19.43 8.04 -22.74
CA GLY A 151 -18.58 6.83 -22.82
C GLY A 151 -17.87 6.43 -21.52
N MET A 152 -17.97 7.23 -20.45
CA MET A 152 -17.28 6.97 -19.18
C MET A 152 -17.78 5.72 -18.47
N HIS A 153 -19.08 5.43 -18.57
CA HIS A 153 -19.68 4.24 -17.94
C HIS A 153 -19.11 2.95 -18.54
N GLU A 154 -19.08 2.85 -19.87
CA GLU A 154 -18.54 1.69 -20.56
C GLU A 154 -17.04 1.50 -20.27
N LEU A 155 -16.24 2.57 -20.34
CA LEU A 155 -14.82 2.51 -19.99
C LEU A 155 -14.61 2.03 -18.55
N MET A 156 -15.33 2.60 -17.59
CA MET A 156 -15.12 2.29 -16.18
C MET A 156 -15.70 0.94 -15.77
N ASP A 157 -16.78 0.47 -16.38
CA ASP A 157 -17.29 -0.88 -16.15
C ASP A 157 -16.24 -1.92 -16.56
N ASP A 158 -15.76 -1.83 -17.79
CA ASP A 158 -14.68 -2.67 -18.33
C ASP A 158 -13.42 -2.66 -17.44
N VAL A 159 -12.97 -1.46 -17.06
CA VAL A 159 -11.82 -1.26 -16.16
C VAL A 159 -12.07 -1.93 -14.82
N THR A 160 -13.26 -1.75 -14.26
CA THR A 160 -13.57 -2.22 -12.91
C THR A 160 -13.93 -3.71 -12.87
N ASP A 161 -14.30 -4.33 -13.98
CA ASP A 161 -14.51 -5.78 -14.07
C ASP A 161 -13.18 -6.53 -13.96
N HIS A 162 -12.08 -5.88 -14.35
CA HIS A 162 -10.73 -6.40 -14.14
C HIS A 162 -10.24 -6.25 -12.70
N PHE A 163 -11.04 -5.66 -11.79
CA PHE A 163 -10.71 -5.62 -10.37
C PHE A 163 -10.79 -7.01 -9.74
N ALA A 164 -11.71 -7.87 -10.20
CA ALA A 164 -11.86 -9.23 -9.68
C ALA A 164 -10.58 -10.07 -9.86
N HIS A 165 -9.78 -9.81 -10.91
CA HIS A 165 -8.49 -10.47 -11.14
C HIS A 165 -7.33 -9.93 -10.28
N THR A 166 -7.54 -8.88 -9.49
CA THR A 166 -6.52 -8.28 -8.61
C THR A 166 -6.86 -8.38 -7.12
N THR A 167 -8.08 -8.79 -6.77
CA THR A 167 -8.54 -8.75 -5.37
C THR A 167 -9.10 -10.06 -4.80
N GLU A 168 -9.41 -11.08 -5.58
CA GLU A 168 -9.91 -12.36 -5.07
C GLU A 168 -9.03 -13.55 -5.52
N ASP A 169 -8.75 -14.46 -4.58
CA ASP A 169 -8.33 -15.86 -4.77
C ASP A 169 -6.88 -16.33 -4.98
N HIS A 170 -5.83 -15.57 -4.63
CA HIS A 170 -4.47 -16.16 -4.50
C HIS A 170 -3.79 -15.97 -3.14
N ARG A 171 -4.47 -15.45 -2.11
CA ARG A 171 -3.90 -15.38 -0.76
C ARG A 171 -4.07 -16.66 0.06
N ASP A 172 -5.05 -17.51 -0.28
CA ASP A 172 -5.38 -18.69 0.53
C ASP A 172 -4.65 -19.98 0.11
N GLU A 173 -4.02 -20.03 -1.07
CA GLU A 173 -3.23 -21.20 -1.49
C GLU A 173 -1.74 -21.08 -1.13
N ASP A 174 -1.20 -19.87 -1.05
CA ASP A 174 0.19 -19.65 -0.65
C ASP A 174 0.33 -19.55 0.87
N LYS A 175 0.59 -20.69 1.52
CA LYS A 175 0.80 -20.79 2.98
C LYS A 175 2.09 -20.09 3.48
N ARG A 176 2.84 -19.39 2.63
CA ARG A 176 4.09 -18.70 3.02
C ARG A 176 3.79 -17.42 3.80
N ILE A 177 4.49 -17.22 4.90
CA ILE A 177 4.45 -15.96 5.66
C ILE A 177 5.30 -14.93 4.92
N ARG A 178 4.69 -13.83 4.46
CA ARG A 178 5.38 -12.80 3.67
C ARG A 178 5.99 -11.74 4.57
N ILE A 179 7.29 -11.55 4.46
CA ILE A 179 8.07 -10.64 5.30
C ILE A 179 8.75 -9.60 4.41
N ALA A 180 8.57 -8.32 4.73
CA ALA A 180 9.34 -7.24 4.12
C ALA A 180 10.36 -6.67 5.12
N VAL A 181 11.58 -6.40 4.66
CA VAL A 181 12.59 -5.65 5.44
C VAL A 181 12.61 -4.21 4.95
N ILE A 182 12.06 -3.30 5.75
CA ILE A 182 11.91 -1.88 5.40
C ILE A 182 12.77 -1.00 6.31
N GLY A 183 12.98 0.26 5.92
CA GLY A 183 13.78 1.22 6.67
C GLY A 183 14.69 2.06 5.78
N LYS A 184 15.33 3.06 6.38
CA LYS A 184 16.25 3.98 5.71
C LYS A 184 17.40 3.30 4.94
N PRO A 185 17.99 3.96 3.92
CA PRO A 185 19.25 3.51 3.33
C PRO A 185 20.32 3.23 4.39
N ASN A 186 21.24 2.28 4.14
CA ASN A 186 22.41 2.00 4.97
C ASN A 186 22.19 1.51 6.42
N VAL A 187 20.95 1.36 6.90
CA VAL A 187 20.64 0.76 8.22
C VAL A 187 20.94 -0.75 8.33
N GLY A 188 21.42 -1.38 7.25
CA GLY A 188 21.84 -2.79 7.22
C GLY A 188 20.78 -3.79 6.74
N LYS A 189 19.80 -3.36 5.92
CA LYS A 189 18.76 -4.24 5.34
C LYS A 189 19.35 -5.43 4.59
N SER A 190 20.31 -5.19 3.70
CA SER A 190 20.97 -6.24 2.91
C SER A 190 21.76 -7.21 3.79
N SER A 191 22.43 -6.69 4.82
CA SER A 191 23.12 -7.53 5.80
C SER A 191 22.15 -8.42 6.56
N LEU A 192 20.98 -7.90 6.97
CA LEU A 192 19.98 -8.69 7.68
C LEU A 192 19.39 -9.79 6.79
N VAL A 193 19.02 -9.44 5.55
CA VAL A 193 18.49 -10.42 4.58
C VAL A 193 19.50 -11.52 4.31
N ASN A 194 20.77 -11.18 4.05
CA ASN A 194 21.81 -12.18 3.82
C ASN A 194 22.05 -13.05 5.05
N LYS A 195 22.00 -12.46 6.26
CA LYS A 195 22.16 -13.21 7.50
C LYS A 195 20.99 -14.18 7.71
N ILE A 196 19.76 -13.75 7.46
CA ILE A 196 18.57 -14.62 7.52
C ILE A 196 18.71 -15.81 6.56
N LEU A 197 19.08 -15.55 5.31
CA LEU A 197 19.21 -16.58 4.28
C LEU A 197 20.45 -17.48 4.45
N GLY A 198 21.44 -17.04 5.23
CA GLY A 198 22.69 -17.77 5.45
C GLY A 198 22.72 -18.65 6.70
N TYR A 199 21.65 -18.72 7.49
CA TYR A 199 21.57 -19.68 8.59
C TYR A 199 21.40 -21.10 8.07
N GLU A 200 22.03 -22.09 8.71
CA GLU A 200 21.88 -23.52 8.35
C GLU A 200 20.42 -23.99 8.32
N ARG A 201 19.59 -23.39 9.18
CA ARG A 201 18.15 -23.68 9.25
C ARG A 201 17.30 -23.01 8.18
N ALA A 202 17.88 -22.05 7.45
CA ALA A 202 17.24 -21.36 6.35
C ALA A 202 17.49 -22.12 5.05
N ILE A 203 16.49 -22.89 4.60
CA ILE A 203 16.60 -23.61 3.32
C ILE A 203 15.99 -22.73 2.24
N VAL A 204 16.81 -22.25 1.31
CA VAL A 204 16.35 -21.45 0.16
C VAL A 204 15.83 -22.38 -0.93
N ASN A 205 14.60 -22.18 -1.36
CA ASN A 205 14.04 -22.93 -2.48
C ASN A 205 14.28 -22.15 -3.79
N PRO A 206 15.10 -22.67 -4.73
CA PRO A 206 15.46 -21.93 -5.94
C PRO A 206 14.37 -21.98 -7.03
N ILE A 207 13.22 -22.64 -6.80
CA ILE A 207 12.16 -22.78 -7.80
C ILE A 207 11.13 -21.63 -7.61
N PRO A 208 11.19 -20.55 -8.42
CA PRO A 208 10.16 -19.52 -8.43
C PRO A 208 8.83 -20.11 -8.92
N GLY A 209 7.74 -19.84 -8.19
CA GLY A 209 6.43 -20.43 -8.43
C GLY A 209 5.63 -19.75 -9.55
N THR A 210 5.98 -18.52 -9.95
CA THR A 210 5.32 -17.74 -11.01
C THR A 210 6.23 -16.60 -11.53
N THR A 211 5.86 -15.93 -12.63
CA THR A 211 6.55 -14.71 -13.14
C THR A 211 6.58 -13.55 -12.13
N ARG A 212 5.71 -13.55 -11.11
CA ARG A 212 5.68 -12.58 -10.01
C ARG A 212 6.72 -12.84 -8.91
N ASP A 213 7.29 -14.06 -8.83
CA ASP A 213 8.22 -14.47 -7.77
C ASP A 213 9.69 -14.13 -8.05
N ALA A 214 10.02 -13.60 -9.24
CA ALA A 214 11.41 -13.37 -9.66
C ALA A 214 12.19 -12.34 -8.80
N ILE A 215 11.50 -11.55 -7.99
CA ILE A 215 12.06 -10.46 -7.15
C ILE A 215 12.09 -10.86 -5.66
N ASP A 216 11.31 -11.86 -5.28
CA ASP A 216 11.14 -12.31 -3.90
C ASP A 216 12.00 -13.55 -3.63
N THR A 217 12.36 -13.80 -2.37
CA THR A 217 13.15 -14.99 -2.01
C THR A 217 12.34 -15.89 -1.08
N PRO A 218 11.87 -17.06 -1.55
CA PRO A 218 11.25 -18.05 -0.68
C PRO A 218 12.32 -18.77 0.15
N PHE A 219 12.02 -18.99 1.42
CA PHE A 219 12.89 -19.75 2.32
C PHE A 219 12.07 -20.48 3.38
N GLU A 220 12.63 -21.52 3.97
CA GLU A 220 12.04 -22.25 5.09
C GLU A 220 12.89 -22.05 6.34
N PHE A 221 12.28 -21.82 7.50
CA PHE A 221 12.97 -21.72 8.79
C PHE A 221 12.17 -22.50 9.85
N ASP A 222 12.82 -23.44 10.54
CA ASP A 222 12.19 -24.35 11.52
C ASP A 222 10.88 -25.00 10.99
N GLY A 223 10.90 -25.48 9.74
CA GLY A 223 9.74 -26.17 9.12
C GLY A 223 8.63 -25.25 8.60
N LYS A 224 8.74 -23.93 8.80
CA LYS A 224 7.76 -22.93 8.35
C LYS A 224 8.23 -22.25 7.09
N LYS A 225 7.32 -22.08 6.13
CA LYS A 225 7.63 -21.47 4.85
C LYS A 225 7.41 -19.95 4.92
N TYR A 226 8.40 -19.22 4.42
CA TYR A 226 8.43 -17.77 4.40
C TYR A 226 8.73 -17.27 2.99
N LEU A 227 8.35 -16.02 2.73
CA LEU A 227 8.71 -15.31 1.51
C LEU A 227 9.27 -13.93 1.88
N LEU A 228 10.54 -13.67 1.57
CA LEU A 228 11.09 -12.33 1.67
C LEU A 228 10.64 -11.52 0.45
N VAL A 229 9.86 -10.48 0.69
CA VAL A 229 9.33 -9.58 -0.33
C VAL A 229 10.39 -8.56 -0.74
N ASP A 230 10.51 -8.32 -2.04
CA ASP A 230 11.36 -7.30 -2.66
C ASP A 230 12.86 -7.41 -2.30
N THR A 231 13.40 -8.63 -2.38
CA THR A 231 14.83 -8.88 -2.12
C THR A 231 15.74 -8.36 -3.23
N ALA A 232 15.24 -8.17 -4.45
CA ALA A 232 16.04 -7.65 -5.57
C ALA A 232 16.45 -6.19 -5.35
N GLY A 233 15.59 -5.34 -4.78
CA GLY A 233 15.92 -3.95 -4.42
C GLY A 233 17.03 -3.86 -3.36
N ILE A 234 17.08 -4.86 -2.47
CA ILE A 234 18.09 -4.98 -1.40
C ILE A 234 19.43 -5.51 -1.93
N ARG A 235 19.41 -6.41 -2.94
CA ARG A 235 20.63 -6.97 -3.57
C ARG A 235 21.28 -6.01 -4.58
N ARG A 236 20.49 -5.29 -5.39
CA ARG A 236 20.99 -4.32 -6.40
C ARG A 236 21.67 -3.09 -5.79
N LYS A 237 21.26 -2.65 -4.59
CA LYS A 237 21.84 -1.48 -3.88
C LYS A 237 23.26 -1.67 -3.35
N SER A 238 23.86 -2.87 -3.47
CA SER A 238 25.27 -3.09 -3.15
C SER A 238 26.26 -2.43 -4.12
N ARG A 239 25.80 -1.91 -5.27
CA ARG A 239 26.67 -1.36 -6.33
C ARG A 239 26.30 0.01 -6.90
N VAL A 240 25.27 0.69 -6.38
CA VAL A 240 24.82 1.98 -6.97
C VAL A 240 24.73 3.06 -5.90
N SER A 241 25.58 4.07 -6.06
CA SER A 241 25.66 5.27 -5.24
C SER A 241 24.51 6.24 -5.52
N HIS A 242 24.04 6.90 -4.46
CA HIS A 242 23.24 8.14 -4.50
C HIS A 242 21.92 8.19 -5.31
N VAL A 243 21.15 7.10 -5.40
CA VAL A 243 19.76 7.21 -5.89
C VAL A 243 18.83 7.64 -4.75
N LEU A 244 18.38 8.90 -4.85
CA LEU A 244 17.41 9.68 -4.07
C LEU A 244 16.60 8.94 -2.98
N GLU A 245 16.53 9.54 -1.78
CA GLU A 245 15.73 9.08 -0.63
C GLU A 245 14.27 8.72 -0.99
N LYS A 246 13.68 9.43 -1.95
CA LYS A 246 12.31 9.21 -2.49
C LYS A 246 12.10 7.78 -3.00
N TYR A 247 13.09 7.21 -3.69
CA TYR A 247 13.02 5.84 -4.21
C TYR A 247 12.95 4.79 -3.08
N SER A 248 13.52 5.10 -1.92
CA SER A 248 13.52 4.17 -0.77
C SER A 248 12.17 4.13 -0.06
N ILE A 249 11.39 5.21 -0.06
CA ILE A 249 10.03 5.24 0.49
C ILE A 249 9.06 4.50 -0.43
N ILE A 250 9.15 4.71 -1.76
CA ILE A 250 8.29 4.00 -2.72
C ILE A 250 8.55 2.49 -2.68
N GLN A 251 9.81 2.05 -2.61
CA GLN A 251 10.13 0.64 -2.43
C GLN A 251 9.57 0.09 -1.11
N ALA A 252 9.68 0.84 -0.02
CA ALA A 252 9.07 0.44 1.25
C ALA A 252 7.55 0.27 1.13
N LEU A 253 6.86 1.19 0.44
CA LEU A 253 5.41 1.08 0.19
C LEU A 253 5.04 -0.17 -0.62
N LYS A 254 5.74 -0.43 -1.74
CA LYS A 254 5.53 -1.65 -2.54
C LYS A 254 5.75 -2.92 -1.72
N ALA A 255 6.75 -2.92 -0.85
CA ALA A 255 7.04 -4.06 0.01
C ALA A 255 5.98 -4.23 1.12
N ILE A 256 5.55 -3.15 1.77
CA ILE A 256 4.47 -3.13 2.78
C ILE A 256 3.18 -3.68 2.18
N ASP A 257 2.82 -3.27 0.97
CA ASP A 257 1.58 -3.69 0.31
C ASP A 257 1.51 -5.19 -0.01
N ARG A 258 2.65 -5.87 -0.01
CA ARG A 258 2.80 -7.29 -0.37
C ARG A 258 3.18 -8.19 0.81
N CYS A 259 3.46 -7.64 2.00
CA CYS A 259 3.86 -8.43 3.16
C CYS A 259 2.75 -8.54 4.21
N ASP A 260 2.83 -9.62 5.00
CA ASP A 260 1.99 -9.81 6.18
C ASP A 260 2.65 -9.12 7.40
N ILE A 261 3.99 -9.16 7.45
CA ILE A 261 4.80 -8.56 8.51
C ILE A 261 5.91 -7.70 7.91
N ALA A 262 6.02 -6.46 8.39
CA ALA A 262 7.12 -5.55 8.13
C ALA A 262 8.15 -5.60 9.27
N LEU A 263 9.42 -5.81 8.91
CA LEU A 263 10.57 -5.61 9.80
C LEU A 263 11.11 -4.21 9.55
N LEU A 264 10.74 -3.26 10.40
CA LEU A 264 11.23 -1.89 10.34
C LEU A 264 12.64 -1.82 10.96
N LEU A 265 13.64 -1.81 10.10
CA LEU A 265 15.04 -1.82 10.48
C LEU A 265 15.54 -0.39 10.73
N ILE A 266 16.00 -0.12 11.94
CA ILE A 266 16.60 1.16 12.33
C ILE A 266 18.06 0.96 12.77
N ASP A 267 18.86 2.02 12.66
CA ASP A 267 20.24 2.02 13.10
C ASP A 267 20.31 2.30 14.62
N ALA A 268 21.05 1.49 15.38
CA ALA A 268 21.21 1.75 16.80
C ALA A 268 22.01 3.02 17.11
N GLU A 269 22.95 3.45 16.26
CA GLU A 269 23.72 4.67 16.50
C GLU A 269 22.88 5.93 16.25
N GLU A 270 22.07 5.92 15.19
CA GLU A 270 21.21 7.06 14.85
C GLU A 270 19.90 7.07 15.66
N GLY A 271 19.42 5.90 16.09
CA GLY A 271 18.13 5.74 16.73
C GLY A 271 16.94 5.85 15.76
N MET A 272 15.73 6.04 16.29
CA MET A 272 14.53 6.23 15.48
C MET A 272 14.47 7.66 14.97
N THR A 273 14.48 7.83 13.65
CA THR A 273 14.46 9.15 13.01
C THR A 273 13.08 9.51 12.42
N GLU A 274 12.91 10.75 11.93
CA GLU A 274 11.65 11.19 11.30
C GLU A 274 11.25 10.34 10.08
N GLN A 275 12.21 9.97 9.23
CA GLN A 275 11.91 9.14 8.05
C GLN A 275 11.57 7.69 8.45
N ASP A 276 12.16 7.15 9.52
CA ASP A 276 11.73 5.85 10.05
C ASP A 276 10.31 5.92 10.61
N ALA A 277 9.98 7.01 11.33
CA ALA A 277 8.63 7.26 11.82
C ALA A 277 7.61 7.43 10.68
N LYS A 278 8.00 8.06 9.56
CA LYS A 278 7.17 8.16 8.34
C LYS A 278 6.89 6.78 7.74
N ILE A 279 7.91 5.93 7.61
CA ILE A 279 7.74 4.54 7.12
C ILE A 279 6.86 3.72 8.08
N ALA A 280 7.04 3.89 9.39
CA ALA A 280 6.22 3.26 10.42
C ALA A 280 4.74 3.68 10.29
N GLY A 281 4.47 4.98 10.12
CA GLY A 281 3.14 5.53 9.90
C GLY A 281 2.44 4.91 8.69
N LEU A 282 3.14 4.85 7.54
CA LEU A 282 2.64 4.20 6.32
C LEU A 282 2.32 2.72 6.54
N THR A 283 3.15 2.01 7.31
CA THR A 283 2.92 0.60 7.66
C THR A 283 1.63 0.43 8.48
N LEU A 284 1.40 1.30 9.47
CA LEU A 284 0.17 1.31 10.27
C LEU A 284 -1.06 1.64 9.43
N GLU A 285 -0.98 2.62 8.52
CA GLU A 285 -2.09 3.00 7.63
C GLU A 285 -2.53 1.82 6.76
N LYS A 286 -1.56 1.11 6.16
CA LYS A 286 -1.80 -0.13 5.40
C LYS A 286 -2.30 -1.28 6.29
N GLY A 287 -2.18 -1.14 7.60
CA GLY A 287 -2.66 -2.12 8.58
C GLY A 287 -1.78 -3.35 8.66
N VAL A 288 -0.52 -3.25 8.25
CA VAL A 288 0.44 -4.34 8.23
C VAL A 288 1.06 -4.50 9.62
N ALA A 289 1.25 -5.75 10.06
CA ALA A 289 1.91 -6.00 11.33
C ALA A 289 3.38 -5.57 11.26
N CYS A 290 3.93 -5.02 12.33
CA CYS A 290 5.24 -4.41 12.30
C CYS A 290 6.06 -4.79 13.53
N ILE A 291 7.34 -5.11 13.29
CA ILE A 291 8.35 -5.35 14.32
C ILE A 291 9.46 -4.34 14.10
N VAL A 292 9.80 -3.57 15.13
CA VAL A 292 10.94 -2.65 15.09
C VAL A 292 12.21 -3.44 15.39
N VAL A 293 13.13 -3.43 14.45
CA VAL A 293 14.40 -4.15 14.54
C VAL A 293 15.53 -3.13 14.63
N VAL A 294 16.13 -3.01 15.82
CA VAL A 294 17.25 -2.12 16.10
C VAL A 294 18.54 -2.85 15.75
N ASN A 295 19.14 -2.50 14.61
CA ASN A 295 20.32 -3.15 14.05
C ASN A 295 21.62 -2.47 14.52
N LYS A 296 22.78 -3.11 14.28
CA LYS A 296 24.10 -2.67 14.75
C LYS A 296 24.18 -2.59 16.29
N TRP A 297 23.47 -3.47 16.98
CA TRP A 297 23.50 -3.49 18.44
C TRP A 297 24.85 -3.93 19.03
N ASP A 298 25.74 -4.50 18.22
CA ASP A 298 27.08 -4.94 18.60
C ASP A 298 28.03 -3.77 18.91
N ILE A 299 27.89 -2.63 18.22
CA ILE A 299 28.78 -1.48 18.37
C ILE A 299 28.39 -0.53 19.52
N ILE A 300 27.18 -0.68 20.06
CA ILE A 300 26.68 0.14 21.16
C ILE A 300 27.33 -0.28 22.48
N LYS A 301 27.99 0.68 23.16
CA LYS A 301 28.47 0.50 24.54
C LYS A 301 27.28 0.40 25.47
N LYS A 302 27.23 -0.67 26.27
CA LYS A 302 26.06 -1.03 27.09
C LYS A 302 26.34 -0.78 28.56
N ASP A 303 25.37 -0.18 29.22
CA ASP A 303 25.20 -0.16 30.68
C ASP A 303 23.84 -0.77 31.07
N ASN A 304 23.52 -0.78 32.37
CA ASN A 304 22.27 -1.36 32.88
C ASN A 304 21.00 -0.64 32.39
N ALA A 305 21.08 0.62 31.94
CA ALA A 305 19.93 1.44 31.55
C ALA A 305 19.76 1.56 30.03
N THR A 306 20.78 1.22 29.25
CA THR A 306 20.86 1.49 27.81
C THR A 306 19.65 0.94 27.07
N VAL A 307 19.32 -0.34 27.25
CA VAL A 307 18.17 -0.97 26.57
C VAL A 307 16.85 -0.25 26.88
N GLY A 308 16.62 0.07 28.16
CA GLY A 308 15.39 0.74 28.59
C GLY A 308 15.25 2.13 27.99
N LYS A 309 16.36 2.88 27.88
CA LYS A 309 16.40 4.18 27.23
C LYS A 309 16.02 4.09 25.75
N TYR A 310 16.64 3.19 24.99
CA TYR A 310 16.30 2.99 23.57
C TYR A 310 14.83 2.60 23.37
N VAL A 311 14.31 1.67 24.18
CA VAL A 311 12.90 1.28 24.09
C VAL A 311 11.99 2.48 24.35
N LYS A 312 12.29 3.28 25.38
CA LYS A 312 11.51 4.48 25.71
C LYS A 312 11.56 5.50 24.58
N ASP A 313 12.75 5.83 24.10
CA ASP A 313 12.95 6.83 23.05
C ASP A 313 12.24 6.41 21.75
N ILE A 314 12.32 5.13 21.36
CA ILE A 314 11.59 4.58 20.21
C ILE A 314 10.08 4.72 20.41
N LYS A 315 9.54 4.27 21.55
CA LYS A 315 8.10 4.37 21.83
C LYS A 315 7.61 5.80 21.90
N ASP A 316 8.42 6.72 22.40
CA ASP A 316 8.08 8.15 22.45
C ASP A 316 7.99 8.77 21.04
N THR A 317 8.83 8.34 20.10
CA THR A 317 8.79 8.79 18.70
C THR A 317 7.63 8.17 17.91
N VAL A 318 7.36 6.87 18.10
CA VAL A 318 6.27 6.15 17.39
C VAL A 318 5.12 5.73 18.32
N LYS A 319 4.59 6.67 19.11
CA LYS A 319 3.45 6.43 20.05
C LYS A 319 2.21 5.82 19.40
N PHE A 320 2.02 6.05 18.10
CA PHE A 320 0.92 5.46 17.34
C PHE A 320 1.09 3.94 17.11
N MET A 321 2.29 3.40 17.36
CA MET A 321 2.66 2.00 17.26
C MET A 321 3.22 1.44 18.58
N ASP A 322 2.70 1.88 19.73
CA ASP A 322 3.11 1.37 21.06
C ASP A 322 3.03 -0.16 21.23
N TYR A 323 2.21 -0.81 20.39
CA TYR A 323 2.03 -2.26 20.31
C TYR A 323 3.20 -2.98 19.60
N ALA A 324 3.97 -2.29 18.75
CA ALA A 324 4.97 -2.94 17.91
C ALA A 324 6.11 -3.51 18.79
N PRO A 325 6.43 -4.82 18.68
CA PRO A 325 7.57 -5.39 19.38
C PRO A 325 8.89 -4.75 18.93
N ILE A 326 9.83 -4.59 19.87
CA ILE A 326 11.17 -4.06 19.60
C ILE A 326 12.20 -5.16 19.86
N ILE A 327 13.07 -5.44 18.89
CA ILE A 327 14.17 -6.39 19.02
C ILE A 327 15.50 -5.76 18.63
N PHE A 328 16.51 -5.99 19.46
CA PHE A 328 17.88 -5.53 19.23
C PHE A 328 18.71 -6.66 18.62
N VAL A 329 19.31 -6.41 17.45
CA VAL A 329 20.06 -7.39 16.67
C VAL A 329 21.37 -6.82 16.14
N SER A 330 22.25 -7.71 15.70
CA SER A 330 23.38 -7.35 14.85
C SER A 330 23.33 -8.22 13.61
N ALA A 331 22.98 -7.61 12.47
CA ALA A 331 22.99 -8.30 11.19
C ALA A 331 24.40 -8.74 10.77
N LEU A 332 25.44 -8.02 11.22
CA LEU A 332 26.84 -8.34 10.93
C LEU A 332 27.28 -9.62 11.65
N SER A 333 27.19 -9.63 12.98
CA SER A 333 27.58 -10.80 13.78
C SER A 333 26.56 -11.93 13.71
N GLY A 334 25.28 -11.63 13.45
CA GLY A 334 24.15 -12.57 13.58
C GLY A 334 23.54 -12.59 14.98
N GLN A 335 23.97 -11.71 15.89
CA GLN A 335 23.43 -11.65 17.24
C GLN A 335 21.91 -11.46 17.20
N ARG A 336 21.18 -12.41 17.79
CA ARG A 336 19.71 -12.41 17.98
C ARG A 336 18.86 -12.39 16.71
N VAL A 337 19.44 -12.52 15.51
CA VAL A 337 18.67 -12.52 14.26
C VAL A 337 17.65 -13.67 14.21
N THR A 338 18.02 -14.87 14.68
CA THR A 338 17.09 -16.01 14.75
C THR A 338 15.91 -15.79 15.71
N LYS A 339 16.04 -14.89 16.70
CA LYS A 339 14.94 -14.58 17.64
C LYS A 339 13.82 -13.78 16.97
N ILE A 340 14.07 -13.16 15.81
CA ILE A 340 13.05 -12.45 15.03
C ILE A 340 11.89 -13.40 14.67
N PHE A 341 12.17 -14.67 14.36
CA PHE A 341 11.15 -15.64 13.97
C PHE A 341 10.17 -15.97 15.10
N GLY A 342 10.63 -16.08 16.34
CA GLY A 342 9.72 -16.27 17.48
C GLY A 342 8.78 -15.08 17.72
N ILE A 343 9.26 -13.86 17.45
CA ILE A 343 8.43 -12.64 17.52
C ILE A 343 7.44 -12.62 16.35
N ILE A 344 7.89 -12.94 15.14
CA ILE A 344 7.02 -13.07 13.96
C ILE A 344 5.84 -14.01 14.25
N GLU A 345 6.09 -15.17 14.84
CA GLU A 345 5.03 -16.12 15.18
C GLU A 345 4.02 -15.54 16.17
N THR A 346 4.52 -14.88 17.22
CA THR A 346 3.66 -14.26 18.25
C THR A 346 2.80 -13.17 17.63
N VAL A 347 3.41 -12.29 16.82
CA VAL A 347 2.73 -11.21 16.10
C VAL A 347 1.69 -11.79 15.13
N LEU A 348 2.06 -12.80 14.34
CA LEU A 348 1.17 -13.41 13.35
C LEU A 348 -0.05 -14.05 14.00
N ASN A 349 0.14 -14.77 15.11
CA ASN A 349 -0.94 -15.37 15.87
C ASN A 349 -1.96 -14.33 16.33
N GLN A 350 -1.52 -13.14 16.73
CA GLN A 350 -2.43 -12.04 17.08
C GLN A 350 -3.04 -11.36 15.84
N TYR A 351 -2.25 -11.18 14.79
CA TYR A 351 -2.65 -10.52 13.55
C TYR A 351 -3.76 -11.30 12.81
N THR A 352 -3.73 -12.63 12.88
CA THR A 352 -4.73 -13.51 12.26
C THR A 352 -5.82 -14.00 13.22
N LYS A 353 -5.77 -13.60 14.51
CA LYS A 353 -6.72 -14.05 15.53
C LYS A 353 -8.14 -13.60 15.22
N ARG A 354 -9.08 -14.54 15.28
CA ARG A 354 -10.53 -14.31 15.22
C ARG A 354 -11.15 -14.53 16.60
N VAL A 355 -11.92 -13.55 17.06
CA VAL A 355 -12.64 -13.56 18.34
C VAL A 355 -14.10 -13.93 18.09
N ASN A 356 -14.70 -14.72 18.99
CA ASN A 356 -16.10 -15.07 18.91
C ASN A 356 -16.99 -13.84 19.11
N THR A 357 -17.97 -13.64 18.23
CA THR A 357 -18.87 -12.47 18.28
C THR A 357 -19.65 -12.38 19.59
N SER A 358 -20.06 -13.50 20.19
CA SER A 358 -20.84 -13.48 21.44
C SER A 358 -19.99 -13.03 22.64
N GLU A 359 -18.78 -13.57 22.75
CA GLU A 359 -17.77 -13.16 23.73
C GLU A 359 -17.39 -11.69 23.56
N LEU A 360 -17.12 -11.27 22.32
CA LEU A 360 -16.79 -9.88 21.97
C LEU A 360 -17.89 -8.90 22.42
N ASN A 361 -19.15 -9.20 22.15
CA ASN A 361 -20.26 -8.37 22.57
C ASN A 361 -20.43 -8.35 24.09
N SER A 362 -20.24 -9.48 24.77
CA SER A 362 -20.33 -9.57 26.23
C SER A 362 -19.28 -8.69 26.92
N VAL A 363 -18.03 -8.79 26.48
CA VAL A 363 -16.92 -7.99 27.03
C VAL A 363 -17.12 -6.50 26.76
N VAL A 364 -17.45 -6.13 25.51
CA VAL A 364 -17.64 -4.72 25.13
C VAL A 364 -18.83 -4.11 25.87
N ARG A 365 -19.92 -4.84 26.12
CA ARG A 365 -21.03 -4.33 26.95
C ARG A 365 -20.56 -3.92 28.35
N LYS A 366 -19.77 -4.75 29.04
CA LYS A 366 -19.22 -4.44 30.37
C LYS A 366 -18.34 -3.19 30.35
N ILE A 367 -17.53 -3.03 29.31
CA ILE A 367 -16.68 -1.83 29.11
C ILE A 367 -17.56 -0.59 28.95
N LEU A 368 -18.62 -0.66 28.14
CA LEU A 368 -19.53 0.46 27.89
C LEU A 368 -20.40 0.83 29.09
N GLU A 369 -20.75 -0.14 29.94
CA GLU A 369 -21.44 0.10 31.21
C GLU A 369 -20.57 0.89 32.19
N SER A 370 -19.27 0.56 32.25
CA SER A 370 -18.32 1.22 33.13
C SER A 370 -17.88 2.59 32.60
N ASN A 371 -17.77 2.74 31.27
CA ASN A 371 -17.37 3.99 30.63
C ASN A 371 -18.26 4.28 29.40
N PRO A 372 -19.43 4.90 29.61
CA PRO A 372 -20.41 5.15 28.56
C PRO A 372 -19.89 6.12 27.47
N PRO A 373 -20.32 5.96 26.21
CA PRO A 373 -19.97 6.89 25.14
C PRO A 373 -20.45 8.32 25.45
N PRO A 374 -19.70 9.36 25.05
CA PRO A 374 -20.13 10.74 25.22
C PRO A 374 -21.47 11.00 24.54
N ARG A 375 -22.30 11.85 25.15
CA ARG A 375 -23.60 12.25 24.60
C ARG A 375 -23.40 13.16 23.40
N HIS A 376 -24.27 13.02 22.41
CA HIS A 376 -24.31 13.88 21.22
C HIS A 376 -25.72 14.45 21.04
N GLN A 377 -25.83 15.78 20.98
CA GLN A 377 -27.11 16.49 20.89
C GLN A 377 -28.11 15.99 21.95
N HIS A 378 -27.68 15.94 23.21
CA HIS A 378 -28.46 15.51 24.39
C HIS A 378 -28.92 14.03 24.41
N ARG A 379 -28.63 13.24 23.37
CA ARG A 379 -28.92 11.80 23.30
C ARG A 379 -27.65 10.97 23.45
N ALA A 380 -27.73 9.82 24.13
CA ALA A 380 -26.61 8.89 24.22
C ALA A 380 -26.27 8.35 22.81
N ASN A 381 -24.97 8.21 22.52
CA ASN A 381 -24.50 7.53 21.32
C ASN A 381 -24.32 6.04 21.63
N THR A 382 -25.42 5.30 21.67
CA THR A 382 -25.41 3.90 22.09
C THR A 382 -24.73 3.01 21.03
N VAL A 383 -23.92 2.06 21.51
CA VAL A 383 -23.41 0.96 20.70
C VAL A 383 -24.44 -0.16 20.75
N SER A 384 -24.96 -0.54 19.59
CA SER A 384 -25.96 -1.61 19.47
C SER A 384 -25.32 -3.00 19.51
N TYR A 385 -24.25 -3.19 18.74
CA TYR A 385 -23.48 -4.43 18.68
C TYR A 385 -22.10 -4.17 18.08
N ILE A 386 -21.20 -5.13 18.26
CA ILE A 386 -19.86 -5.14 17.68
C ILE A 386 -19.62 -6.48 16.97
N THR A 387 -18.84 -6.46 15.89
CA THR A 387 -18.36 -7.69 15.23
C THR A 387 -16.93 -7.52 14.73
N GLN A 388 -16.21 -8.63 14.56
CA GLN A 388 -14.92 -8.65 13.88
C GLN A 388 -15.13 -9.04 12.41
N THR A 389 -14.98 -8.09 11.48
CA THR A 389 -15.25 -8.31 10.05
C THR A 389 -14.09 -8.91 9.30
N SER A 390 -12.85 -8.65 9.72
CA SER A 390 -11.66 -9.22 9.08
C SER A 390 -10.54 -9.50 10.06
N VAL A 391 -9.57 -10.29 9.60
CA VAL A 391 -8.27 -10.53 10.22
C VAL A 391 -7.18 -9.98 9.29
N ALA A 392 -5.95 -9.87 9.78
CA ALA A 392 -4.80 -9.38 9.01
C ALA A 392 -5.03 -8.03 8.29
N PRO A 393 -5.34 -6.93 9.02
CA PRO A 393 -5.40 -6.81 10.48
C PRO A 393 -6.77 -7.15 11.09
N PRO A 394 -6.81 -7.51 12.39
CA PRO A 394 -8.06 -7.60 13.15
C PRO A 394 -8.86 -6.31 13.05
N THR A 395 -10.03 -6.38 12.42
CA THR A 395 -10.90 -5.23 12.17
C THR A 395 -12.23 -5.40 12.89
N PHE A 396 -12.52 -4.48 13.80
CA PHE A 396 -13.71 -4.45 14.63
C PHE A 396 -14.64 -3.34 14.19
N VAL A 397 -15.90 -3.69 13.90
CA VAL A 397 -16.94 -2.76 13.48
C VAL A 397 -17.95 -2.60 14.62
N PHE A 398 -18.06 -1.39 15.13
CA PHE A 398 -19.05 -0.97 16.13
C PHE A 398 -20.24 -0.33 15.42
N PHE A 399 -21.44 -0.83 15.71
CA PHE A 399 -22.67 -0.26 15.18
C PHE A 399 -23.24 0.72 16.20
N VAL A 400 -23.20 2.00 15.86
CA VAL A 400 -23.60 3.11 16.73
C VAL A 400 -24.72 3.92 16.10
N ARG A 401 -25.40 4.73 16.90
CA ARG A 401 -26.44 5.65 16.40
C ARG A 401 -25.85 6.74 15.51
N GLU A 402 -24.76 7.36 15.95
CA GLU A 402 -24.11 8.47 15.26
C GLU A 402 -22.59 8.24 15.19
N PRO A 403 -22.06 7.68 14.07
CA PRO A 403 -20.63 7.42 13.93
C PRO A 403 -19.77 8.68 14.04
N GLY A 404 -20.24 9.80 13.47
CA GLY A 404 -19.52 11.08 13.49
C GLY A 404 -19.37 11.69 14.89
N ALA A 405 -20.17 11.24 15.85
CA ALA A 405 -20.10 11.70 17.24
C ALA A 405 -19.04 10.97 18.08
N VAL A 406 -18.41 9.91 17.56
CA VAL A 406 -17.37 9.19 18.29
C VAL A 406 -16.03 9.90 18.15
N HIS A 407 -15.65 10.61 19.21
CA HIS A 407 -14.36 11.31 19.26
C HIS A 407 -13.17 10.34 19.23
N PHE A 408 -12.03 10.77 18.68
CA PHE A 408 -10.83 9.94 18.52
C PHE A 408 -10.31 9.37 19.85
N SER A 409 -10.48 10.11 20.96
CA SER A 409 -10.07 9.65 22.30
C SER A 409 -10.86 8.44 22.75
N TYR A 410 -12.18 8.42 22.49
CA TYR A 410 -13.04 7.29 22.83
C TYR A 410 -12.77 6.08 21.93
N ARG A 411 -12.49 6.33 20.63
CA ARG A 411 -11.99 5.30 19.71
C ARG A 411 -10.70 4.67 20.23
N ARG A 412 -9.73 5.46 20.72
CA ARG A 412 -8.47 4.96 21.31
C ARG A 412 -8.71 4.17 22.60
N PHE A 413 -9.61 4.64 23.46
CA PHE A 413 -10.04 3.92 24.66
C PHE A 413 -10.58 2.52 24.32
N LEU A 414 -11.55 2.43 23.40
CA LEU A 414 -12.13 1.15 22.97
C LEU A 414 -11.08 0.23 22.32
N ALA A 415 -10.17 0.79 21.51
CA ALA A 415 -9.06 0.04 20.94
C ALA A 415 -8.19 -0.58 22.04
N ASN A 416 -7.78 0.20 23.04
CA ASN A 416 -6.96 -0.29 24.15
C ASN A 416 -7.66 -1.38 24.97
N GLN A 417 -8.96 -1.20 25.25
CA GLN A 417 -9.74 -2.19 25.99
C GLN A 417 -9.88 -3.51 25.22
N ILE A 418 -10.05 -3.46 23.90
CA ILE A 418 -10.04 -4.66 23.04
C ILE A 418 -8.67 -5.33 23.07
N ARG A 419 -7.58 -4.55 23.00
CA ARG A 419 -6.21 -5.10 23.06
C ARG A 419 -5.97 -5.86 24.35
N GLU A 420 -6.32 -5.26 25.48
CA GLU A 420 -6.16 -5.83 26.81
C GLU A 420 -7.03 -7.09 27.01
N SER A 421 -8.30 -7.02 26.59
CA SER A 421 -9.24 -8.12 26.81
C SER A 421 -8.96 -9.35 25.95
N PHE A 422 -8.47 -9.15 24.72
CA PHE A 422 -8.34 -10.22 23.73
C PHE A 422 -6.89 -10.53 23.33
N GLY A 423 -5.89 -9.89 23.94
CA GLY A 423 -4.48 -10.16 23.66
C GLY A 423 -4.05 -9.76 22.25
N PHE A 424 -4.33 -8.52 21.88
CA PHE A 424 -3.82 -7.89 20.65
C PHE A 424 -2.74 -6.87 20.97
N ASP A 425 -1.80 -7.17 21.86
CA ASP A 425 -0.76 -6.24 22.32
C ASP A 425 0.40 -6.06 21.32
N GLN A 426 0.48 -6.89 20.27
CA GLN A 426 1.61 -6.92 19.31
C GLN A 426 1.21 -6.72 17.84
N THR A 427 -0.03 -6.32 17.55
CA THR A 427 -0.56 -6.16 16.19
C THR A 427 -1.32 -4.84 16.01
N PRO A 428 -1.38 -4.22 14.83
CA PRO A 428 -2.38 -3.20 14.56
C PRO A 428 -3.80 -3.78 14.74
N ILE A 429 -4.74 -2.95 15.20
CA ILE A 429 -6.17 -3.25 15.14
C ILE A 429 -6.89 -2.09 14.46
N ARG A 430 -7.91 -2.39 13.67
CA ARG A 430 -8.77 -1.38 13.03
C ARG A 430 -10.09 -1.32 13.77
N ILE A 431 -10.43 -0.16 14.30
CA ILE A 431 -11.78 0.14 14.82
C ILE A 431 -12.53 0.86 13.70
N ILE A 432 -13.78 0.52 13.45
CA ILE A 432 -14.66 1.23 12.51
C ILE A 432 -16.00 1.46 13.20
N PHE A 433 -16.58 2.64 13.03
CA PHE A 433 -17.93 2.94 13.51
C PHE A 433 -18.85 3.05 12.31
N ARG A 434 -19.96 2.30 12.31
CA ARG A 434 -21.00 2.37 11.28
C ARG A 434 -22.34 2.73 11.91
N ARG A 435 -23.17 3.45 11.16
CA ARG A 435 -24.54 3.72 11.59
C ARG A 435 -25.32 2.41 11.45
N LYS A 436 -26.16 2.09 12.43
CA LYS A 436 -27.12 0.99 12.31
C LYS A 436 -28.16 1.37 11.25
N THR A 437 -28.05 0.82 10.04
CA THR A 437 -29.12 0.86 9.05
C THR A 437 -30.11 -0.24 9.43
N HIS A 438 -31.38 0.11 9.59
CA HIS A 438 -32.44 -0.89 9.63
C HIS A 438 -32.61 -1.39 8.19
N LEU A 439 -32.29 -2.66 7.95
CA LEU A 439 -32.84 -3.41 6.83
C LEU A 439 -34.28 -3.80 7.20
#